data_AF-A0A7J3WWZ8-F1
#
_entry.id   AF-A0A7J3WWZ8-F1
#
_cell.length_a   1.000
_cell.length_b   1.000
_cell.length_c   1.000
_cell.angle_alpha   90.00
_cell.angle_beta   90.00
_cell.angle_gamma   90.00
#
_symmetry.space_group_name_H-M   'P 1'
#
loop_
_entity.id
_entity.type
_entity.pdbx_description
1 polymer ?
#
loop_
_entity_poly.entity_id
_entity_poly.type
_entity_poly.pdbx_seq_one_letter_code
_entity_poly.pdbx_strand_id
1 'polypeptide(L)'
;MNPRKLALPSLISLLIDEHKKSKEKILRIEELIMRGGYTKTRELVDELKSNLEQDIIDEEAVILKEALRLLGRENCKDIIEVFQQHKPILNHVYQYINSVDSVESGINTIKELRRLIDLHYEKEEVEIFPRILKLYL
;
A
#
# COMPACT_ATOMS: atom_id res chain seq x y z
N MET A 1 3.31 8.26 13.00
CA MET A 1 1.84 8.34 12.82
C MET A 1 1.18 7.33 13.74
N ASN A 2 -0.12 7.46 14.02
CA ASN A 2 -0.89 6.53 14.85
C ASN A 2 -1.97 5.87 13.98
N PRO A 3 -2.46 4.67 14.32
CA PRO A 3 -3.60 4.11 13.63
C PRO A 3 -4.83 5.00 13.81
N ARG A 4 -5.61 5.14 12.75
CA ARG A 4 -6.86 5.90 12.70
C ARG A 4 -7.90 5.21 13.57
N LYS A 5 -8.58 6.01 14.39
CA LYS A 5 -9.58 5.54 15.36
C LYS A 5 -10.92 5.26 14.69
N LEU A 6 -10.96 4.25 13.84
CA LEU A 6 -12.16 3.81 13.13
C LEU A 6 -12.54 2.39 13.55
N ALA A 7 -13.84 2.08 13.48
CA ALA A 7 -14.30 0.69 13.59
C ALA A 7 -13.81 -0.11 12.38
N LEU A 8 -13.55 -1.42 12.57
CA LEU A 8 -12.92 -2.26 11.54
C LEU A 8 -13.63 -2.19 10.17
N PRO A 9 -14.97 -2.26 10.06
CA PRO A 9 -15.64 -2.13 8.75
C PRO A 9 -15.43 -0.76 8.10
N SER A 10 -15.45 0.31 8.89
CA SER A 10 -15.22 1.67 8.40
C SER A 10 -13.77 1.89 7.99
N LEU A 11 -12.82 1.28 8.72
CA LEU A 11 -11.41 1.33 8.38
C LEU A 11 -11.17 0.62 7.04
N ILE A 12 -11.63 -0.63 6.89
CA ILE A 12 -11.48 -1.38 5.64
C ILE A 12 -12.10 -0.64 4.45
N SER A 13 -13.30 -0.07 4.61
CA SER A 13 -13.91 0.73 3.55
C SER A 13 -13.06 1.94 3.16
N LEU A 14 -12.43 2.61 4.13
CA LEU A 14 -11.53 3.73 3.87
C LEU A 14 -10.26 3.27 3.15
N LEU A 15 -9.65 2.15 3.57
CA LEU A 15 -8.46 1.62 2.93
C LEU A 15 -8.72 1.28 1.46
N ILE A 16 -9.83 0.61 1.14
CA ILE A 16 -10.21 0.30 -0.25
C ILE A 16 -10.32 1.57 -1.11
N ASP A 17 -10.91 2.64 -0.58
CA ASP A 17 -10.98 3.93 -1.27
C ASP A 17 -9.59 4.57 -1.45
N GLU A 18 -8.70 4.40 -0.47
CA GLU A 18 -7.32 4.89 -0.51
C GLU A 18 -6.44 4.08 -1.48
N HIS A 19 -6.63 2.76 -1.56
CA HIS A 19 -5.96 1.89 -2.52
C HIS A 19 -6.23 2.36 -3.95
N LYS A 20 -7.49 2.67 -4.27
CA LYS A 20 -7.87 3.24 -5.56
C LYS A 20 -7.12 4.55 -5.85
N LYS A 21 -7.08 5.48 -4.89
CA LYS A 21 -6.38 6.76 -5.03
C LYS A 21 -4.86 6.58 -5.17
N SER A 22 -4.28 5.58 -4.49
CA SER A 22 -2.87 5.23 -4.61
C SER A 22 -2.56 4.70 -6.01
N LYS A 23 -3.37 3.79 -6.56
CA LYS A 23 -3.24 3.29 -7.95
C LYS A 23 -3.31 4.44 -8.97
N GLU A 24 -4.29 5.34 -8.83
CA GLU A 24 -4.41 6.52 -9.69
C GLU A 24 -3.20 7.47 -9.58
N LYS A 25 -2.69 7.67 -8.37
CA LYS A 25 -1.50 8.51 -8.13
C LYS A 25 -0.24 7.92 -8.78
N ILE A 26 -0.06 6.61 -8.72
CA ILE A 26 1.07 5.92 -9.37
C ILE A 26 1.03 6.08 -10.89
N LEU A 27 -0.15 5.91 -11.51
CA LEU A 27 -0.33 6.17 -12.94
C LEU A 27 0.06 7.61 -13.30
N ARG A 28 -0.35 8.57 -12.47
CA ARG A 28 -0.03 9.98 -12.68
C ARG A 28 1.47 10.25 -12.56
N ILE A 29 2.14 9.62 -11.61
CA ILE A 29 3.59 9.67 -11.45
C ILE A 29 4.28 9.14 -12.71
N GLU A 30 3.86 7.98 -13.22
CA GLU A 30 4.40 7.38 -14.46
C GLU A 30 4.29 8.36 -15.65
N GLU A 31 3.11 8.96 -15.85
CA GLU A 31 2.90 9.96 -16.90
C GLU A 31 3.81 11.19 -16.77
N LEU A 32 4.02 11.68 -15.55
CA LEU A 32 4.83 12.87 -15.30
C LEU A 32 6.31 12.61 -15.56
N ILE A 33 6.81 11.42 -15.21
CA ILE A 33 8.19 11.03 -15.52
C ILE A 33 8.41 11.02 -17.04
N MET A 34 7.49 10.42 -17.80
CA MET A 34 7.56 10.39 -19.27
C MET A 34 7.56 11.79 -19.91
N ARG A 35 6.99 12.79 -19.23
CA ARG A 35 6.92 14.19 -19.69
C ARG A 35 8.06 15.06 -19.14
N GLY A 36 9.00 14.50 -18.37
CA GLY A 36 10.09 15.25 -17.73
C GLY A 36 9.65 16.17 -16.59
N GLY A 37 8.48 15.92 -15.98
CA GLY A 37 7.89 16.73 -14.93
C GLY A 37 8.45 16.47 -13.52
N TYR A 38 9.77 16.46 -13.35
CA TYR A 38 10.45 15.90 -12.16
C TYR A 38 10.02 16.49 -10.81
N THR A 39 9.83 17.81 -10.69
CA THR A 39 9.42 18.45 -9.43
C THR A 39 8.03 17.97 -8.99
N LYS A 40 7.06 17.97 -9.90
CA LYS A 40 5.70 17.48 -9.62
C LYS A 40 5.69 15.99 -9.35
N THR A 41 6.54 15.24 -10.04
CA THR A 41 6.70 13.81 -9.74
C THR A 41 7.16 13.62 -8.30
N ARG A 42 8.14 14.41 -7.85
CA ARG A 42 8.68 14.26 -6.50
C ARG A 42 7.62 14.52 -5.43
N GLU A 43 6.84 15.60 -5.57
CA GLU A 43 5.73 15.92 -4.68
C GLU A 43 4.74 14.77 -4.57
N LEU A 44 4.31 14.20 -5.71
CA LEU A 44 3.38 13.06 -5.71
C LEU A 44 3.97 11.79 -5.10
N VAL A 45 5.27 11.54 -5.26
CA VAL A 45 5.93 10.39 -4.64
C VAL A 45 6.02 10.56 -3.12
N ASP A 46 6.31 11.76 -2.63
CA ASP A 46 6.32 12.04 -1.19
C ASP A 46 4.90 11.94 -0.59
N GLU A 47 3.86 12.39 -1.32
CA GLU A 47 2.47 12.15 -0.93
C GLU A 47 2.11 10.66 -0.94
N LEU A 48 2.52 9.92 -1.96
CA LEU A 48 2.29 8.47 -2.05
C LEU A 48 2.93 7.76 -0.85
N LYS A 49 4.18 8.11 -0.52
CA LYS A 49 4.90 7.62 0.65
C LYS A 49 4.09 7.83 1.93
N SER A 50 3.65 9.06 2.18
CA SER A 50 2.90 9.37 3.40
C SER A 50 1.57 8.61 3.49
N ASN A 51 0.91 8.38 2.35
CA ASN A 51 -0.34 7.61 2.31
C ASN A 51 -0.08 6.14 2.62
N LEU A 52 0.90 5.52 1.95
CA LEU A 52 1.28 4.12 2.19
C LEU A 52 1.73 3.89 3.64
N GLU A 53 2.49 4.82 4.23
CA GLU A 53 2.89 4.72 5.64
C GLU A 53 1.70 4.75 6.59
N GLN A 54 0.62 5.48 6.26
CA GLN A 54 -0.60 5.50 7.08
C GLN A 54 -1.38 4.19 6.91
N ASP A 55 -1.55 3.76 5.66
CA ASP A 55 -2.18 2.51 5.23
C ASP A 55 -1.61 1.32 6.01
N ILE A 56 -0.30 1.14 5.93
CA ILE A 56 0.47 0.08 6.60
C ILE A 56 0.28 0.11 8.12
N ILE A 57 0.27 1.30 8.72
CA ILE A 57 0.08 1.44 10.18
C ILE A 57 -1.32 0.96 10.57
N ASP A 58 -2.33 1.31 9.80
CA ASP A 58 -3.70 0.89 10.07
C ASP A 58 -3.89 -0.60 9.88
N GLU A 59 -3.36 -1.15 8.79
CA GLU A 59 -3.36 -2.57 8.51
C GLU A 59 -2.67 -3.36 9.62
N GLU A 60 -1.42 -3.04 9.93
CA GLU A 60 -0.64 -3.82 10.91
C GLU A 60 -1.18 -3.67 12.34
N ALA A 61 -1.56 -2.45 12.75
CA ALA A 61 -1.99 -2.20 14.12
C ALA A 61 -3.44 -2.61 14.39
N VAL A 62 -4.29 -2.66 13.36
CA VAL A 62 -5.72 -2.96 13.49
C VAL A 62 -6.06 -4.27 12.79
N ILE A 63 -5.86 -4.37 11.48
CA ILE A 63 -6.33 -5.50 10.67
C ILE A 63 -5.56 -6.78 11.00
N LEU A 64 -4.23 -6.75 10.98
CA LEU A 64 -3.41 -7.92 11.31
C LEU A 64 -3.60 -8.34 12.77
N LYS A 65 -3.66 -7.36 13.68
CA LYS A 65 -3.93 -7.61 15.10
C LYS A 65 -5.27 -8.34 15.28
N GLU A 66 -6.29 -7.91 14.55
CA GLU A 66 -7.62 -8.50 14.62
C GLU A 66 -7.67 -9.89 13.96
N ALA A 67 -7.00 -10.08 12.83
CA ALA A 67 -6.82 -11.38 12.20
C ALA A 67 -6.18 -12.38 13.18
N LEU A 68 -5.08 -11.99 13.83
CA LEU A 68 -4.40 -12.81 14.83
C LEU A 68 -5.31 -13.14 16.03
N ARG A 69 -6.15 -12.20 16.45
CA ARG A 69 -7.13 -12.41 17.53
C ARG A 69 -8.21 -13.41 17.15
N LEU A 70 -8.73 -13.34 15.92
CA LEU A 70 -9.86 -14.15 15.45
C LEU A 70 -9.45 -15.55 15.00
N LEU A 71 -8.29 -15.68 14.33
CA LEU A 71 -7.85 -16.91 13.67
C LEU A 71 -6.74 -17.64 14.43
N GLY A 72 -5.99 -16.93 15.28
CA GLY A 72 -4.74 -17.42 15.85
C GLY A 72 -3.59 -17.41 14.84
N ARG A 73 -2.35 -17.36 15.36
CA ARG A 73 -1.13 -17.17 14.54
C ARG A 73 -0.94 -18.23 13.47
N GLU A 74 -1.27 -19.49 13.76
CA GLU A 74 -1.06 -20.61 12.82
C GLU A 74 -1.92 -20.49 11.56
N ASN A 75 -3.11 -19.91 11.68
CA ASN A 75 -4.08 -19.75 10.59
C ASN A 75 -3.97 -18.40 9.85
N CYS A 76 -3.02 -17.55 10.24
CA CYS A 76 -2.75 -16.24 9.63
C CYS A 76 -1.46 -16.21 8.81
N LYS A 77 -0.83 -17.35 8.51
CA LYS A 77 0.47 -17.36 7.80
C LYS A 77 0.39 -16.65 6.45
N ASP A 78 -0.66 -16.92 5.68
CA ASP A 78 -0.96 -16.28 4.40
C ASP A 78 -1.18 -14.76 4.54
N ILE A 79 -1.92 -14.33 5.57
CA ILE A 79 -2.15 -12.91 5.86
C ILE A 79 -0.84 -12.21 6.23
N ILE A 80 -0.03 -12.84 7.08
CA ILE A 80 1.28 -12.33 7.49
C ILE A 80 2.21 -12.20 6.27
N GLU A 81 2.22 -13.17 5.37
CA GLU A 81 3.03 -13.14 4.15
C GLU A 81 2.64 -11.98 3.23
N VAL A 82 1.35 -11.65 3.12
CA VAL A 82 0.90 -10.47 2.36
C VAL A 82 1.38 -9.19 3.03
N PHE A 83 1.25 -9.05 4.35
CA PHE A 83 1.63 -7.82 5.05
C PHE A 83 3.17 -7.65 5.10
N GLN A 84 3.93 -8.72 4.98
CA GLN A 84 5.39 -8.64 4.79
C GLN A 84 5.78 -7.93 3.48
N GLN A 85 4.87 -7.80 2.51
CA GLN A 85 5.10 -7.09 1.25
C GLN A 85 5.15 -5.56 1.42
N HIS A 86 4.69 -5.01 2.56
CA HIS A 86 4.82 -3.58 2.87
C HIS A 86 6.26 -3.08 2.77
N LYS A 87 7.21 -3.90 3.25
CA LYS A 87 8.64 -3.57 3.23
C LYS A 87 9.19 -3.42 1.81
N PRO A 88 9.09 -4.41 0.90
CA PRO A 88 9.53 -4.22 -0.48
C PRO A 88 8.78 -3.10 -1.21
N ILE A 89 7.49 -2.87 -0.93
CA ILE A 89 6.74 -1.74 -1.50
C ILE A 89 7.37 -0.40 -1.09
N LEU A 90 7.54 -0.17 0.22
CA LEU A 90 8.15 1.06 0.71
C LEU A 90 9.60 1.23 0.21
N ASN A 91 10.36 0.15 0.09
CA ASN A 91 11.71 0.20 -0.46
C ASN A 91 11.74 0.77 -1.88
N HIS A 92 10.77 0.43 -2.75
CA HIS A 92 10.70 1.01 -4.10
C HIS A 92 10.39 2.50 -4.07
N VAL A 93 9.54 2.95 -3.15
CA VAL A 93 9.27 4.38 -2.93
C VAL A 93 10.54 5.10 -2.49
N TYR A 94 11.28 4.53 -1.54
CA TYR A 94 12.56 5.08 -1.08
C TYR A 94 13.64 5.07 -2.16
N GLN A 95 13.71 4.01 -2.98
CA GLN A 95 14.62 3.94 -4.12
C GLN A 95 14.31 5.04 -5.14
N TYR A 96 13.03 5.25 -5.45
CA TYR A 96 12.62 6.37 -6.31
C TYR A 96 13.12 7.70 -5.75
N ILE A 97 12.92 7.90 -4.45
CA ILE A 97 13.27 9.14 -3.75
C ILE A 97 14.79 9.38 -3.73
N ASN A 98 15.60 8.35 -3.52
CA ASN A 98 17.02 8.52 -3.18
C ASN A 98 17.97 8.19 -4.33
N SER A 99 17.52 7.48 -5.36
CA SER A 99 18.43 6.80 -6.29
C SER A 99 18.04 6.94 -7.77
N VAL A 100 16.88 7.52 -8.09
CA VAL A 100 16.51 7.77 -9.49
C VAL A 100 17.27 8.97 -10.03
N ASP A 101 18.08 8.73 -11.05
CA ASP A 101 18.96 9.70 -11.71
C ASP A 101 18.59 9.95 -13.18
N SER A 102 17.63 9.19 -13.71
CA SER A 102 17.25 9.17 -15.13
C SER A 102 15.78 8.82 -15.33
N VAL A 103 15.22 9.22 -16.47
CA VAL A 103 13.83 8.90 -16.87
C VAL A 103 13.62 7.38 -16.89
N GLU A 104 14.55 6.64 -17.47
CA GLU A 104 14.45 5.18 -17.61
C GLU A 104 14.42 4.48 -16.24
N SER A 105 15.36 4.81 -15.35
CA SER A 105 15.40 4.31 -13.97
C SER A 105 14.12 4.66 -13.20
N GLY A 106 13.63 5.90 -13.35
CA GLY A 106 12.40 6.35 -12.74
C GLY A 106 11.17 5.57 -13.21
N ILE A 107 11.01 5.38 -14.52
CA ILE A 107 9.90 4.61 -15.08
C ILE A 107 9.94 3.16 -14.62
N ASN A 108 11.11 2.52 -14.67
CA ASN A 108 11.25 1.12 -14.27
C ASN A 108 10.90 0.92 -12.78
N THR A 109 11.37 1.83 -11.92
CA THR A 109 11.06 1.81 -10.49
C THR A 109 9.56 1.96 -10.22
N ILE A 110 8.91 2.89 -10.91
CA ILE A 110 7.46 3.15 -10.72
C ILE A 110 6.60 2.03 -11.30
N LYS A 111 6.99 1.43 -12.43
CA LYS A 111 6.28 0.27 -12.98
C LYS A 111 6.34 -0.93 -12.05
N GLU A 112 7.49 -1.18 -11.45
CA GLU A 112 7.62 -2.27 -10.48
C GLU A 112 6.83 -1.98 -9.19
N LEU A 113 6.89 -0.74 -8.69
CA LEU A 113 6.05 -0.31 -7.56
C LEU A 113 4.57 -0.52 -7.85
N ARG A 114 4.10 -0.12 -9.04
CA ARG A 114 2.72 -0.35 -9.49
C ARG A 114 2.35 -1.82 -9.46
N ARG A 115 3.19 -2.68 -10.04
CA ARG A 115 2.96 -4.13 -10.09
C ARG A 115 2.84 -4.72 -8.69
N LEU A 116 3.71 -4.33 -7.77
CA LEU A 116 3.68 -4.79 -6.38
C LEU A 116 2.41 -4.33 -5.65
N ILE A 117 2.05 -3.05 -5.80
CA ILE A 117 0.85 -2.47 -5.19
C ILE A 117 -0.42 -3.11 -5.74
N ASP A 118 -0.52 -3.31 -7.06
CA ASP A 118 -1.70 -3.93 -7.68
C ASP A 118 -1.93 -5.35 -7.13
N LEU A 119 -0.88 -6.16 -7.06
CA LEU A 119 -0.94 -7.53 -6.52
C LEU A 119 -1.26 -7.56 -5.03
N HIS A 120 -0.64 -6.66 -4.26
CA HIS A 120 -0.82 -6.57 -2.82
C HIS A 120 -2.26 -6.18 -2.47
N TYR A 121 -2.74 -5.07 -3.04
CA TYR A 121 -4.10 -4.60 -2.84
C TYR A 121 -5.15 -5.59 -3.33
N GLU A 122 -4.91 -6.30 -4.44
CA GLU A 122 -5.83 -7.37 -4.88
C GLU A 122 -5.98 -8.48 -3.83
N LYS A 123 -4.86 -8.91 -3.22
CA LYS A 123 -4.90 -9.92 -2.15
C LYS A 123 -5.65 -9.43 -0.93
N GLU A 124 -5.44 -8.19 -0.54
CA GLU A 124 -6.13 -7.61 0.60
C GLU A 124 -7.63 -7.47 0.37
N GLU A 125 -8.00 -6.82 -0.73
CA GLU A 125 -9.38 -6.48 -1.05
C GLU A 125 -10.26 -7.71 -1.32
N VAL A 126 -9.70 -8.74 -1.97
CA VAL A 126 -10.46 -9.92 -2.41
C VAL A 126 -10.42 -11.05 -1.41
N GLU A 127 -9.29 -11.25 -0.71
CA GLU A 127 -9.09 -12.43 0.14
C GLU A 127 -9.08 -12.07 1.63
N ILE A 128 -8.28 -11.08 2.04
CA ILE A 128 -8.00 -10.84 3.46
C ILE A 128 -9.12 -10.03 4.13
N PHE A 129 -9.44 -8.84 3.62
CA PHE A 129 -10.44 -7.95 4.22
C PHE A 129 -11.81 -8.62 4.33
N PRO A 130 -12.35 -9.30 3.30
CA PRO A 130 -13.63 -9.99 3.42
C PRO A 130 -13.59 -11.14 4.43
N ARG A 131 -12.48 -11.90 4.49
CA ARG A 131 -12.30 -12.99 5.44
C ARG A 131 -12.32 -12.49 6.88
N ILE A 132 -11.62 -11.39 7.17
CA ILE A 132 -11.59 -10.80 8.51
C ILE A 132 -12.97 -10.25 8.88
N LEU A 133 -13.64 -9.52 7.97
CA LEU A 133 -14.98 -8.99 8.22
C LEU A 133 -16.00 -10.08 8.54
N LYS A 134 -15.96 -11.20 7.81
CA LYS A 134 -16.86 -12.34 8.04
C LYS A 134 -16.70 -12.96 9.43
N LEU A 135 -15.50 -12.89 10.00
CA LEU A 135 -15.20 -13.44 11.34
C LEU A 135 -15.45 -12.44 12.45
N TYR A 136 -15.48 -11.15 12.12
CA TYR A 136 -15.70 -10.05 13.05
C TYR A 136 -17.19 -9.81 13.35
N LEU A 137 -18.06 -9.99 12.35
CA LEU A 137 -19.51 -9.80 12.42
C LEU A 137 -20.24 -11.07 12.88
#